data_AF-A0A7J2J6A7-F1
#
_entry.id   AF-A0A7J2J6A7-F1
#
_cell.length_a   1.000
_cell.length_b   1.000
_cell.length_c   1.000
_cell.angle_alpha   90.00
_cell.angle_beta   90.00
_cell.angle_gamma   90.00
#
_symmetry.space_group_name_H-M   'P 1'
#
loop_
_entity.id
_entity.type
_entity.pdbx_description
1 polymer ?
#
loop_
_entity_poly.entity_id
_entity_poly.type
_entity_poly.pdbx_seq_one_letter_code
_entity_poly.pdbx_strand_id
1 'polypeptide(L)'
;MVNMMNPVLSQLMSLAIREPPQNPFQKIIEAVGLGSTILIFIIVFLIEMLILSVVIYIAGLMVVGGRKATFSDAFKISFLGTVLGGFIYAAISLFVPLIGIIVYILIWLALMKKYFETGWLGAIAIGILAVIVALALFIIVGLFTVGLVLLSELLKDLLKVFV
;
A
#
# COMPACT_ATOMS: atom_id res chain seq x y z
N MET A 1 32.81 -9.43 -52.14
CA MET A 1 32.90 -7.99 -51.82
C MET A 1 31.98 -7.72 -50.64
N VAL A 2 32.55 -7.58 -49.44
CA VAL A 2 31.78 -7.35 -48.20
C VAL A 2 31.21 -5.94 -48.28
N ASN A 3 29.88 -5.83 -48.32
CA ASN A 3 29.18 -4.56 -48.29
C ASN A 3 29.55 -3.87 -46.98
N MET A 4 30.44 -2.87 -47.05
CA MET A 4 30.83 -2.02 -45.93
C MET A 4 29.64 -1.15 -45.57
N MET A 5 28.66 -1.74 -44.88
CA MET A 5 27.61 -1.00 -44.22
C MET A 5 28.30 -0.04 -43.26
N ASN A 6 28.17 1.26 -43.55
CA ASN A 6 28.78 2.34 -42.79
C ASN A 6 28.64 2.04 -41.28
N PRO A 7 29.74 2.07 -40.49
CA PRO A 7 29.68 1.77 -39.05
C PRO A 7 28.72 2.70 -38.30
N VAL A 8 28.47 3.90 -38.84
CA VAL A 8 27.44 4.81 -38.33
C VAL A 8 26.04 4.25 -38.59
N LEU A 9 25.78 3.66 -39.77
CA LEU A 9 24.48 3.07 -40.10
C LEU A 9 24.19 1.83 -39.26
N SER A 10 25.19 1.00 -38.95
CA SER A 10 25.01 -0.14 -38.04
C SER A 10 24.75 0.31 -36.61
N GLN A 11 25.42 1.37 -36.13
CA GLN A 11 25.12 1.97 -34.83
C GLN A 11 23.73 2.60 -34.79
N LEU A 12 23.32 3.35 -35.82
CA LEU A 12 21.99 3.95 -35.90
C LEU A 12 20.89 2.88 -35.92
N MET A 13 21.09 1.77 -36.64
CA MET A 13 20.16 0.64 -36.58
C MET A 13 20.13 -0.01 -35.19
N SER A 14 21.28 -0.16 -34.52
CA SER A 14 21.32 -0.69 -33.14
C SER A 14 20.62 0.21 -32.12
N LEU A 15 20.63 1.54 -32.35
CA LEU A 15 19.91 2.51 -31.52
C LEU A 15 18.41 2.53 -31.83
N ALA A 16 18.02 2.33 -33.10
CA ALA A 16 16.62 2.24 -33.52
C ALA A 16 15.95 0.93 -33.08
N ILE A 17 16.72 -0.16 -32.97
CA ILE A 17 16.25 -1.50 -32.50
C ILE A 17 16.31 -1.61 -30.97
N ARG A 18 16.88 -0.63 -30.27
CA ARG A 18 16.96 -0.65 -28.81
C ARG A 18 15.55 -0.58 -28.25
N GLU A 19 15.06 -1.71 -27.71
CA GLU A 19 13.76 -1.72 -27.05
C GLU A 19 13.72 -0.64 -25.97
N PRO A 20 12.59 0.09 -25.85
CA PRO A 20 12.45 1.10 -24.82
C PRO A 20 12.74 0.45 -23.45
N PRO A 21 13.33 1.19 -22.50
CA PRO A 21 13.64 0.67 -21.19
C PRO A 21 12.35 0.08 -20.57
N GLN A 22 12.30 -1.25 -20.55
CA GLN A 22 11.15 -2.03 -20.12
C GLN A 22 10.94 -1.80 -18.63
N ASN A 23 9.84 -1.13 -18.28
CA ASN A 23 9.47 -0.90 -16.89
C ASN A 23 9.20 -2.25 -16.22
N PRO A 24 9.66 -2.51 -14.99
CA PRO A 24 9.38 -3.77 -14.29
C PRO A 24 7.88 -4.12 -14.25
N PHE A 25 7.04 -3.09 -14.19
CA PHE A 25 5.59 -3.19 -14.27
C PHE A 25 5.07 -3.76 -15.60
N GLN A 26 5.67 -3.40 -16.73
CA GLN A 26 5.25 -3.91 -18.05
C GLN A 26 5.55 -5.41 -18.17
N LYS A 27 6.72 -5.85 -17.70
CA LYS A 27 7.08 -7.28 -17.68
C LYS A 27 6.10 -8.14 -16.87
N ILE A 28 5.61 -7.62 -15.74
CA ILE A 28 4.62 -8.33 -14.92
C ILE A 28 3.27 -8.40 -15.65
N ILE A 29 2.83 -7.29 -16.27
CA ILE A 29 1.56 -7.25 -17.02
C ILE A 29 1.57 -8.22 -18.20
N GLU A 30 2.70 -8.30 -18.92
CA GLU A 30 2.88 -9.21 -20.06
C GLU A 30 3.01 -10.67 -19.61
N ALA A 31 3.68 -10.95 -18.49
CA ALA A 31 3.89 -12.30 -17.98
C ALA A 31 2.64 -12.92 -17.32
N VAL A 32 1.83 -12.11 -16.62
CA VAL A 32 0.68 -12.61 -15.84
C VAL A 32 -0.65 -12.34 -16.57
N GLY A 33 -0.70 -11.35 -17.47
CA GLY A 33 -1.90 -10.89 -18.16
C GLY A 33 -2.63 -9.75 -17.44
N LEU A 34 -3.40 -8.94 -18.17
CA LEU A 34 -4.14 -7.80 -17.61
C LEU A 34 -5.21 -8.19 -16.58
N GLY A 35 -5.94 -9.29 -16.84
CA GLY A 35 -7.04 -9.73 -15.97
C GLY A 35 -6.59 -10.18 -14.59
N SER A 36 -5.51 -10.96 -14.52
CA SER A 36 -4.89 -11.40 -13.26
C SER A 36 -4.26 -10.23 -12.50
N THR A 37 -3.65 -9.28 -13.20
CA THR A 37 -3.08 -8.07 -12.61
C THR A 37 -4.16 -7.25 -11.90
N ILE A 38 -5.30 -7.00 -12.54
CA ILE A 38 -6.44 -6.28 -11.94
C ILE A 38 -6.96 -7.05 -10.72
N LEU A 39 -7.10 -8.37 -10.81
CA LEU A 39 -7.54 -9.20 -9.70
C LEU A 39 -6.60 -9.07 -8.48
N ILE A 40 -5.27 -9.14 -8.71
CA ILE A 40 -4.27 -8.96 -7.65
C ILE A 40 -4.41 -7.58 -7.01
N PHE A 41 -4.57 -6.51 -7.80
CA PHE A 41 -4.76 -5.16 -7.26
C PHE A 41 -6.02 -5.05 -6.39
N ILE A 42 -7.14 -5.65 -6.81
CA ILE A 42 -8.37 -5.66 -6.02
C ILE A 42 -8.15 -6.42 -4.70
N ILE A 43 -7.50 -7.57 -4.74
CA ILE A 43 -7.22 -8.37 -3.53
C ILE A 43 -6.33 -7.58 -2.56
N VAL A 44 -5.24 -6.99 -3.05
CA VAL A 44 -4.33 -6.17 -2.22
C VAL A 44 -5.07 -4.97 -1.64
N PHE A 45 -5.85 -4.25 -2.45
CA PHE A 45 -6.67 -3.13 -1.98
C PHE A 45 -7.64 -3.54 -0.86
N LEU A 46 -8.33 -4.68 -1.01
CA LEU A 46 -9.25 -5.18 0.03
C LEU A 46 -8.52 -5.57 1.32
N ILE A 47 -7.35 -6.22 1.21
CA ILE A 47 -6.52 -6.59 2.36
C ILE A 47 -6.03 -5.34 3.10
N GLU A 48 -5.48 -4.37 2.37
CA GLU A 48 -4.99 -3.11 2.94
C GLU A 48 -6.12 -2.33 3.62
N MET A 49 -7.27 -2.23 2.97
CA MET A 49 -8.45 -1.60 3.55
C MET A 49 -8.88 -2.28 4.85
N LEU A 50 -8.90 -3.62 4.89
CA LEU A 50 -9.28 -4.39 6.08
C LEU A 50 -8.29 -4.18 7.24
N ILE A 51 -6.99 -4.24 6.94
CA ILE A 51 -5.93 -3.96 7.92
C ILE A 51 -6.10 -2.55 8.48
N LEU A 52 -6.34 -1.58 7.61
CA LEU A 52 -6.54 -0.19 8.01
C LEU A 52 -7.83 -0.01 8.84
N SER A 53 -8.91 -0.72 8.53
CA SER A 53 -10.12 -0.75 9.37
C SER A 53 -9.79 -1.22 10.78
N VAL A 54 -9.00 -2.29 10.94
CA VAL A 54 -8.60 -2.82 12.26
C VAL A 54 -7.76 -1.79 13.02
N VAL A 55 -6.76 -1.20 12.37
CA VAL A 55 -5.91 -0.15 12.96
C VAL A 55 -6.74 1.01 13.48
N ILE A 56 -7.61 1.57 12.62
CA ILE A 56 -8.44 2.73 12.95
C ILE A 56 -9.47 2.38 14.02
N TYR A 57 -10.02 1.16 13.99
CA TYR A 57 -10.95 0.67 15.00
C TYR A 57 -10.32 0.62 16.39
N ILE A 58 -9.13 0.00 16.51
CA ILE A 58 -8.41 -0.10 17.78
C ILE A 58 -8.05 1.30 18.31
N ALA A 59 -7.55 2.18 17.44
CA ALA A 59 -7.24 3.56 17.81
C ALA A 59 -8.50 4.32 18.27
N GLY A 60 -9.60 4.21 17.54
CA GLY A 60 -10.88 4.81 17.91
C GLY A 60 -11.39 4.28 19.25
N LEU A 61 -11.30 2.96 19.47
CA LEU A 61 -11.74 2.32 20.70
C LEU A 61 -10.99 2.86 21.93
N MET A 62 -9.68 3.06 21.80
CA MET A 62 -8.84 3.59 22.87
C MET A 62 -9.10 5.07 23.18
N VAL A 63 -9.44 5.89 22.18
CA VAL A 63 -9.62 7.34 22.38
C VAL A 63 -11.05 7.72 22.76
N VAL A 64 -12.06 7.15 22.11
CA VAL A 64 -13.47 7.58 22.29
C VAL A 64 -14.38 6.50 22.87
N GLY A 65 -13.89 5.26 23.02
CA GLY A 65 -14.63 4.13 23.57
C GLY A 65 -15.56 3.44 22.56
N GLY A 66 -16.00 2.22 22.92
CA GLY A 66 -16.70 1.31 22.01
C GLY A 66 -18.13 1.71 21.64
N ARG A 67 -18.74 2.67 22.36
CA ARG A 67 -20.05 3.22 21.97
C ARG A 67 -19.97 4.11 20.74
N LYS A 68 -18.81 4.72 20.49
CA LYS A 68 -18.60 5.66 19.38
C LYS A 68 -17.73 5.07 18.28
N ALA A 69 -16.70 4.31 18.65
CA ALA A 69 -15.83 3.64 17.70
C ALA A 69 -16.33 2.23 17.42
N THR A 70 -17.06 2.06 16.31
CA THR A 70 -17.47 0.74 15.80
C THR A 70 -16.57 0.29 14.65
N PHE A 71 -16.44 -1.02 14.44
CA PHE A 71 -15.68 -1.54 13.30
C PHE A 71 -16.31 -1.14 11.96
N SER A 72 -17.64 -1.07 11.89
CA SER A 72 -18.35 -0.60 10.70
C SER A 72 -17.96 0.83 10.33
N ASP A 73 -17.82 1.71 11.31
CA ASP A 73 -17.41 3.09 11.09
C ASP A 73 -15.93 3.19 10.71
N ALA A 74 -15.06 2.41 11.36
CA ALA A 74 -13.66 2.30 10.98
C ALA A 74 -13.50 1.81 9.52
N PHE A 75 -14.32 0.87 9.08
CA PHE A 75 -14.36 0.38 7.71
C PHE A 75 -14.77 1.46 6.72
N LYS A 76 -15.82 2.24 7.03
CA LYS A 76 -16.23 3.39 6.20
C LYS A 76 -15.12 4.43 6.11
N ILE A 77 -14.45 4.71 7.23
CA ILE A 77 -13.31 5.63 7.27
C ILE A 77 -12.18 5.11 6.39
N SER A 78 -11.76 3.84 6.52
CA SER A 78 -10.68 3.29 5.70
C SER A 78 -11.03 3.27 4.21
N PHE A 79 -12.26 2.89 3.86
CA PHE A 79 -12.69 2.87 2.46
C PHE A 79 -12.73 4.29 1.86
N LEU A 80 -13.39 5.23 2.52
CA LEU A 80 -13.50 6.61 2.02
C LEU A 80 -12.16 7.34 2.06
N GLY A 81 -11.36 7.13 3.11
CA GLY A 81 -10.04 7.75 3.22
C GLY A 81 -9.10 7.28 2.12
N THR A 82 -9.08 5.98 1.81
CA THR A 82 -8.25 5.45 0.72
C THR A 82 -8.78 5.86 -0.65
N VAL A 83 -10.07 5.68 -0.92
CA VAL A 83 -10.65 5.98 -2.24
C VAL A 83 -10.77 7.49 -2.44
N LEU A 84 -11.66 8.14 -1.69
CA LEU A 84 -11.95 9.57 -1.87
C LEU A 84 -10.75 10.44 -1.50
N GLY A 85 -10.09 10.14 -0.37
CA GLY A 85 -8.89 10.86 0.04
C GLY A 85 -7.76 10.70 -0.98
N GLY A 86 -7.52 9.48 -1.47
CA GLY A 86 -6.51 9.22 -2.50
C GLY A 86 -6.76 9.97 -3.80
N PHE A 87 -8.01 9.96 -4.30
CA PHE A 87 -8.39 10.70 -5.50
C PHE A 87 -8.21 12.22 -5.33
N ILE A 88 -8.68 12.79 -4.22
CA ILE A 88 -8.54 14.23 -3.95
C ILE A 88 -7.07 14.61 -3.80
N TYR A 89 -6.30 13.80 -3.07
CA TYR A 89 -4.85 13.98 -2.92
C TYR A 89 -4.15 14.00 -4.27
N ALA A 90 -4.43 13.03 -5.14
CA ALA A 90 -3.83 12.94 -6.46
C ALA A 90 -4.19 14.16 -7.31
N ALA A 91 -5.47 14.56 -7.34
CA ALA A 91 -5.94 15.69 -8.13
C ALA A 91 -5.28 17.03 -7.72
N ILE A 92 -5.17 17.29 -6.41
CA ILE A 92 -4.57 18.55 -5.90
C ILE A 92 -3.05 18.53 -6.05
N SER A 93 -2.42 17.39 -5.80
CA SER A 93 -0.96 17.25 -5.83
C SER A 93 -0.35 17.42 -7.22
N LEU A 94 -1.16 17.28 -8.29
CA LEU A 94 -0.72 17.60 -9.66
C LEU A 94 -0.32 19.07 -9.82
N PHE A 95 -0.94 19.97 -9.06
CA PHE A 95 -0.69 21.40 -9.15
C PHE A 95 0.10 21.93 -7.95
N VAL A 96 -0.25 21.47 -6.74
CA VAL A 96 0.38 21.93 -5.50
C VAL A 96 0.59 20.76 -4.53
N PRO A 97 1.73 20.04 -4.63
CA PRO A 97 2.00 18.82 -3.86
C PRO A 97 1.86 19.00 -2.34
N LEU A 98 2.39 20.09 -1.78
CA LEU A 98 2.34 20.35 -0.34
C LEU A 98 0.91 20.56 0.17
N ILE A 99 0.07 21.25 -0.60
CA ILE A 99 -1.35 21.46 -0.24
C ILE A 99 -2.10 20.13 -0.32
N GLY A 100 -1.79 19.28 -1.30
CA GLY A 100 -2.36 17.94 -1.42
C GLY A 100 -2.19 17.13 -0.13
N ILE A 101 -0.98 17.11 0.45
CA ILE A 101 -0.70 16.39 1.70
C ILE A 101 -1.55 16.93 2.86
N ILE A 102 -1.62 18.26 3.02
CA ILE A 102 -2.38 18.89 4.10
C ILE A 102 -3.87 18.53 3.96
N VAL A 103 -4.43 18.67 2.76
CA VAL A 103 -5.82 18.33 2.48
C VAL A 103 -6.09 16.85 2.73
N TYR A 104 -5.18 15.97 2.33
CA TYR A 104 -5.30 14.54 2.58
C TYR A 104 -5.40 14.23 4.09
N ILE A 105 -4.52 14.80 4.90
CA ILE A 105 -4.57 14.65 6.36
C ILE A 105 -5.89 15.21 6.92
N LEU A 106 -6.33 16.37 6.45
CA LEU A 106 -7.59 16.98 6.88
C LEU A 106 -8.81 16.11 6.53
N ILE A 107 -8.81 15.42 5.37
CA ILE A 107 -9.86 14.47 4.99
C ILE A 107 -9.92 13.31 5.97
N TRP A 108 -8.78 12.68 6.28
CA TRP A 108 -8.73 11.59 7.26
C TRP A 108 -9.23 12.04 8.64
N LEU A 109 -8.78 13.19 9.12
CA LEU A 109 -9.23 13.77 10.39
C LEU A 109 -10.73 14.08 10.37
N ALA A 110 -11.25 14.65 9.28
CA ALA A 110 -12.66 14.96 9.14
C ALA A 110 -13.53 13.68 9.11
N LEU A 111 -13.06 12.61 8.45
CA LEU A 111 -13.72 11.31 8.46
C LEU A 111 -13.78 10.74 9.87
N MET A 112 -12.64 10.66 10.58
CA MET A 112 -12.61 10.18 11.97
C MET A 112 -13.49 11.02 12.89
N LYS A 113 -13.45 12.36 12.75
CA LYS A 113 -14.31 13.28 13.50
C LYS A 113 -15.79 12.98 13.30
N LYS A 114 -16.21 12.77 12.05
CA LYS A 114 -17.61 12.54 11.69
C LYS A 114 -18.10 11.16 12.11
N TYR A 115 -17.36 10.12 11.75
CA TYR A 115 -17.78 8.72 11.94
C TYR A 115 -17.64 8.25 13.39
N PHE A 116 -16.67 8.76 14.15
CA PHE A 116 -16.51 8.42 15.57
C PHE A 116 -17.09 9.48 16.52
N GLU A 117 -17.88 10.42 15.99
CA GLU A 117 -18.62 11.44 16.77
C GLU A 117 -17.75 12.14 17.83
N THR A 118 -16.58 12.62 17.38
CA THR A 118 -15.56 13.21 18.25
C THR A 118 -15.23 14.64 17.85
N GLY A 119 -14.47 15.33 18.71
CA GLY A 119 -13.93 16.66 18.41
C GLY A 119 -12.67 16.58 17.54
N TRP A 120 -12.16 17.73 17.10
CA TRP A 120 -10.90 17.79 16.34
C TRP A 120 -9.71 17.22 17.11
N LEU A 121 -9.60 17.53 18.41
CA LEU A 121 -8.55 16.96 19.27
C LEU A 121 -8.65 15.44 19.36
N GLY A 122 -9.88 14.90 19.45
CA GLY A 122 -10.11 13.46 19.45
C GLY A 122 -9.73 12.82 18.13
N ALA A 123 -10.10 13.41 16.99
CA ALA A 123 -9.70 12.92 15.68
C ALA A 123 -8.18 12.93 15.49
N ILE A 124 -7.49 13.97 15.96
CA ILE A 124 -6.02 14.04 15.94
C ILE A 124 -5.42 12.94 16.81
N ALA A 125 -5.93 12.74 18.03
CA ALA A 125 -5.48 11.67 18.91
C ALA A 125 -5.67 10.28 18.29
N ILE A 126 -6.81 10.04 17.62
CA ILE A 126 -7.07 8.79 16.89
C ILE A 126 -6.08 8.63 15.73
N GLY A 127 -5.83 9.68 14.95
CA GLY A 127 -4.87 9.63 13.84
C GLY A 127 -3.45 9.28 14.31
N ILE A 128 -2.98 9.93 15.38
CA ILE A 128 -1.67 9.63 15.97
C ILE A 128 -1.65 8.19 16.51
N LEU A 129 -2.69 7.78 17.24
CA LEU A 129 -2.75 6.44 17.81
C LEU A 129 -2.87 5.35 16.73
N ALA A 130 -3.54 5.62 15.61
CA ALA A 130 -3.60 4.73 14.46
C ALA A 130 -2.21 4.48 13.87
N VAL A 131 -1.35 5.51 13.78
CA VAL A 131 0.05 5.33 13.36
C VAL A 131 0.80 4.43 14.33
N ILE A 132 0.63 4.64 15.65
CA ILE A 132 1.27 3.80 16.68
C ILE A 132 0.79 2.35 16.60
N VAL A 133 -0.52 2.13 16.45
CA VAL A 133 -1.11 0.79 16.31
C VAL A 133 -0.63 0.12 15.02
N ALA A 134 -0.55 0.84 13.90
CA ALA A 134 -0.02 0.31 12.65
C ALA A 134 1.44 -0.12 12.78
N LEU A 135 2.28 0.69 13.45
CA LEU A 135 3.67 0.35 13.73
C LEU A 135 3.78 -0.90 14.61
N ALA A 136 2.97 -0.99 15.67
CA ALA A 136 2.94 -2.17 16.53
C ALA A 136 2.52 -3.43 15.74
N LEU A 137 1.48 -3.34 14.92
CA LEU A 137 1.05 -4.45 14.05
C LEU A 137 2.13 -4.85 13.05
N PHE A 138 2.81 -3.88 12.44
CA PHE A 138 3.90 -4.16 11.50
C PHE A 138 5.06 -4.91 12.17
N ILE A 139 5.43 -4.52 13.40
CA ILE A 139 6.45 -5.24 14.19
C ILE A 139 5.99 -6.66 14.51
N ILE A 140 4.74 -6.84 14.97
CA ILE A 140 4.20 -8.17 15.30
C ILE A 140 4.21 -9.09 14.08
N VAL A 141 3.70 -8.60 12.95
CA VAL A 141 3.68 -9.36 11.69
C VAL A 141 5.10 -9.66 11.21
N GLY A 142 6.02 -8.69 11.29
CA GLY A 142 7.42 -8.87 10.92
C GLY A 142 8.15 -9.92 11.77
N LEU A 143 7.91 -9.92 13.09
CA LEU A 143 8.47 -10.94 13.98
C LEU A 143 7.90 -12.33 13.67
N PHE A 144 6.60 -12.40 13.39
CA PHE A 144 5.94 -13.66 13.03
C PHE A 144 6.50 -14.25 11.73
N THR A 145 6.69 -13.42 10.70
CA THR A 145 7.25 -13.88 9.41
C THR A 145 8.68 -14.34 9.54
N VAL A 146 9.53 -13.61 10.28
CA VAL A 146 10.92 -14.04 10.56
C VAL A 146 10.94 -15.37 11.32
N GLY A 147 10.11 -15.51 12.36
CA GLY A 147 10.01 -16.75 13.12
C GLY A 147 9.59 -17.95 12.25
N LEU A 148 8.63 -17.75 11.34
CA LEU A 148 8.18 -18.79 10.41
C LEU A 148 9.29 -19.20 9.43
N VAL A 149 10.06 -18.25 8.92
CA VAL A 149 11.20 -18.54 8.04
C VAL A 149 12.26 -19.35 8.77
N LEU A 150 12.67 -18.95 9.98
CA LEU A 150 13.66 -19.69 10.78
C LEU A 150 13.18 -21.11 11.10
N LEU A 151 11.91 -21.27 11.49
CA LEU A 151 11.32 -22.59 11.72
C LEU A 151 11.35 -23.45 10.45
N SER A 152 11.07 -22.86 9.29
CA SER A 152 11.09 -23.57 8.01
C SER A 152 12.49 -24.06 7.64
N GLU A 153 13.53 -23.27 7.93
CA GLU A 153 14.93 -23.67 7.68
C GLU A 153 15.36 -24.78 8.65
N LEU A 154 15.04 -24.67 9.94
CA LEU A 154 15.33 -25.72 10.92
C LEU A 154 14.65 -27.05 10.56
N LEU A 155 13.40 -27.01 10.08
CA LEU A 155 12.69 -28.20 9.64
C LEU A 155 13.36 -28.86 8.43
N LYS A 156 13.81 -28.05 7.45
CA LYS A 156 14.55 -28.55 6.28
C LYS A 156 15.85 -29.23 6.71
N ASP A 157 16.60 -28.64 7.63
CA ASP A 157 17.86 -29.19 8.09
C ASP A 157 17.68 -30.47 8.89
N LEU A 158 16.63 -30.57 9.73
CA LEU A 158 16.28 -31.83 10.37
C LEU A 158 15.93 -32.91 9.35
N LEU A 159 15.11 -32.62 8.33
CA LEU A 159 14.74 -33.61 7.32
C LEU A 159 15.95 -34.16 6.54
N LYS A 160 16.97 -33.33 6.26
CA LYS A 160 18.23 -33.78 5.64
C LYS A 160 19.04 -34.75 6.51
N VAL A 161 18.83 -34.78 7.83
CA VAL A 161 19.51 -35.73 8.72
C VAL A 161 18.88 -37.13 8.61
N PHE A 162 17.61 -37.21 8.23
CA PHE A 162 16.84 -38.47 8.18
C PHE A 162 16.69 -39.06 6.77
N VAL A 163 17.12 -38.36 5.72
CA VAL A 163 17.10 -38.80 4.30
C VAL A 163 18.53 -38.89 3.77
#